data_AF-A0A517T204-F1
#
_entry.id   AF-A0A517T204-F1
#
_cell.length_a   1.000
_cell.length_b   1.000
_cell.length_c   1.000
_cell.angle_alpha   90.00
_cell.angle_beta   90.00
_cell.angle_gamma   90.00
#
_symmetry.space_group_name_H-M   'P 1'
#
loop_
_entity.id
_entity.type
_entity.pdbx_description
1 polymer ?
#
loop_
_entity_poly.entity_id
_entity_poly.type
_entity_poly.pdbx_seq_one_letter_code
_entity_poly.pdbx_strand_id
1 'polypeptide(L)'
;MARLISLIANHEKAIYASTGTRRRERNQWAKQIKTYGNKDAAKTRCESDRYHLLNLTHLARGRQRIEIRAFAGTLNKTKLIGYIQMILGLAELALNQKRCAGWDYAKKPGTKSCWDRPDAGHGETELNRLFYRLGWTKGWYKGNLRNKRFGELTAGEIGCDFRPVKKKLLELARKYDRAI
;
A
#
# COMPACT_ATOMS: atom_id res chain seq x y z
N MET A 1 15.56 -5.12 -0.93
CA MET A 1 14.29 -5.72 -0.47
C MET A 1 13.72 -5.10 0.81
N ALA A 2 14.53 -4.87 1.86
CA ALA A 2 14.09 -4.29 3.14
C ALA A 2 13.24 -3.01 3.02
N ARG A 3 13.53 -2.14 2.04
CA ARG A 3 12.75 -0.93 1.73
C ARG A 3 11.29 -1.24 1.41
N LEU A 4 11.03 -2.21 0.53
CA LEU A 4 9.67 -2.61 0.14
C LEU A 4 8.93 -3.27 1.30
N ILE A 5 9.59 -4.16 2.04
CA ILE A 5 9.00 -4.84 3.20
C ILE A 5 8.54 -3.79 4.23
N SER A 6 9.40 -2.82 4.55
CA SER A 6 9.07 -1.77 5.52
C SER A 6 7.97 -0.83 4.99
N LEU A 7 7.94 -0.52 3.69
CA LEU A 7 6.87 0.29 3.09
C LEU A 7 5.53 -0.44 3.12
N ILE A 8 5.50 -1.72 2.75
CA ILE A 8 4.27 -2.53 2.79
C ILE A 8 3.80 -2.68 4.25
N ALA A 9 4.70 -2.97 5.19
CA ALA A 9 4.34 -3.10 6.60
C ALA A 9 3.73 -1.80 7.16
N ASN A 10 4.29 -0.64 6.81
CA ASN A 10 3.79 0.67 7.24
C ASN A 10 2.45 1.07 6.59
N HIS A 11 2.10 0.49 5.44
CA HIS A 11 0.86 0.78 4.71
C HIS A 11 -0.04 -0.45 4.56
N GLU A 12 0.16 -1.46 5.39
CA GLU A 12 -0.55 -2.74 5.35
C GLU A 12 -2.06 -2.52 5.54
N LYS A 13 -2.41 -1.68 6.52
CA LYS A 13 -3.80 -1.27 6.77
C LYS A 13 -4.44 -0.62 5.54
N ALA A 14 -3.73 0.27 4.86
CA ALA A 14 -4.21 0.93 3.64
C ALA A 14 -4.47 -0.08 2.51
N ILE A 15 -3.59 -1.09 2.37
CA ILE A 15 -3.74 -2.14 1.37
C ILE A 15 -4.97 -3.00 1.66
N TYR A 16 -5.23 -3.36 2.91
CA TYR A 16 -6.46 -4.09 3.25
C TYR A 16 -7.71 -3.22 3.17
N ALA A 17 -7.64 -1.96 3.59
CA ALA A 17 -8.76 -1.02 3.50
C ALA A 17 -9.23 -0.84 2.06
N SER A 18 -8.30 -0.78 1.10
CA SER A 18 -8.63 -0.69 -0.32
C SER A 18 -9.39 -1.91 -0.86
N THR A 19 -9.41 -3.04 -0.12
CA THR A 19 -10.20 -4.21 -0.51
C THR A 19 -11.70 -4.09 -0.23
N GLY A 20 -12.06 -3.21 0.71
CA GLY A 20 -13.43 -2.98 1.16
C GLY A 20 -14.01 -4.03 2.11
N THR A 21 -13.17 -4.87 2.73
CA THR A 21 -13.62 -5.86 3.72
C THR A 21 -12.54 -6.18 4.75
N ARG A 22 -12.93 -6.33 6.02
CA ARG A 22 -12.03 -6.81 7.09
C ARG A 22 -11.69 -8.30 6.97
N ARG A 23 -12.49 -9.08 6.24
CA ARG A 23 -12.22 -10.52 6.01
C ARG A 23 -10.89 -10.73 5.28
N ARG A 24 -10.46 -9.77 4.45
CA ARG A 24 -9.16 -9.88 3.77
C ARG A 24 -7.98 -9.69 4.71
N GLU A 25 -8.12 -8.82 5.69
CA GLU A 25 -7.10 -8.59 6.71
C GLU A 25 -7.05 -9.71 7.75
N ARG A 26 -8.21 -10.21 8.18
CA ARG A 26 -8.33 -11.22 9.24
C ARG A 26 -8.07 -12.65 8.76
N ASN A 27 -7.86 -12.89 7.46
CA ASN A 27 -7.70 -14.26 6.95
C ASN A 27 -6.28 -14.80 7.15
N GLN A 28 -6.17 -16.12 7.13
CA GLN A 28 -4.91 -16.83 7.29
C GLN A 28 -4.09 -16.97 5.99
N TRP A 29 -4.68 -16.61 4.85
CA TRP A 29 -4.09 -16.82 3.51
C TRP A 29 -3.26 -15.63 3.00
N ALA A 30 -3.43 -14.48 3.65
CA ALA A 30 -2.71 -13.24 3.44
C ALA A 30 -2.48 -12.60 4.81
N LYS A 31 -1.63 -13.22 5.64
CA LYS A 31 -1.32 -12.75 6.99
C LYS A 31 -0.62 -11.39 6.95
N GLN A 32 -0.86 -10.61 7.99
CA GLN A 32 -0.15 -9.36 8.24
C GLN A 32 1.34 -9.61 8.44
N ILE A 33 2.18 -8.71 7.93
CA ILE A 33 3.65 -8.77 8.09
C ILE A 33 4.13 -7.84 9.21
N LYS A 34 3.34 -6.82 9.57
CA LYS A 34 3.73 -5.83 10.58
C LYS A 34 3.82 -6.45 11.99
N THR A 35 3.10 -7.55 12.22
CA THR A 35 3.04 -8.30 13.50
C THR A 35 4.35 -8.94 13.92
N TYR A 36 5.32 -9.10 13.00
CA TYR A 36 6.63 -9.72 13.30
C TYR A 36 7.64 -8.80 13.97
N GLY A 37 7.25 -7.58 14.35
CA GLY A 37 8.04 -6.70 15.23
C GLY A 37 9.23 -6.00 14.57
N ASN A 38 9.87 -6.58 13.55
CA ASN A 38 10.91 -5.90 12.76
C ASN A 38 10.99 -6.42 11.32
N LYS A 39 11.71 -5.67 10.47
CA LYS A 39 11.87 -5.95 9.03
C LYS A 39 12.57 -7.28 8.73
N ASP A 40 13.51 -7.70 9.56
CA ASP A 40 14.34 -8.88 9.32
C ASP A 40 13.57 -10.15 9.67
N ALA A 41 12.88 -10.15 10.82
CA ALA A 41 11.92 -11.20 11.19
C ALA A 41 10.79 -11.32 10.16
N ALA A 42 10.21 -10.20 9.71
CA ALA A 42 9.20 -10.20 8.66
C ALA A 42 9.74 -10.76 7.33
N LYS A 43 10.96 -10.39 6.94
CA LYS A 43 11.63 -10.94 5.74
C LYS A 43 11.74 -12.46 5.82
N THR A 44 12.30 -12.98 6.90
CA THR A 44 12.47 -14.43 7.09
C THR A 44 11.13 -15.15 6.99
N ARG A 45 10.07 -14.64 7.63
CA ARG A 45 8.74 -15.25 7.57
C ARG A 45 8.13 -15.21 6.16
N CYS A 46 8.24 -14.09 5.45
CA CYS A 46 7.75 -13.95 4.08
C CYS A 46 8.53 -14.81 3.07
N GLU A 47 9.80 -15.13 3.35
CA GLU A 47 10.65 -16.00 2.51
C GLU A 47 10.35 -17.49 2.74
N SER A 48 9.89 -17.87 3.94
CA SER A 48 9.59 -19.26 4.30
C SER A 48 8.13 -19.67 4.11
N ASP A 49 7.16 -18.77 4.35
CA ASP A 49 5.72 -19.06 4.29
C ASP A 49 5.02 -18.16 3.26
N ARG A 50 4.33 -18.80 2.33
CA ARG A 50 3.60 -18.15 1.22
C ARG A 50 2.38 -17.35 1.68
N TYR A 51 1.87 -17.58 2.88
CA TYR A 51 0.58 -17.05 3.32
C TYR A 51 0.69 -15.70 4.03
N HIS A 52 1.33 -14.75 3.35
CA HIS A 52 1.52 -13.38 3.82
C HIS A 52 0.97 -12.38 2.81
N LEU A 53 0.63 -11.18 3.27
CA LEU A 53 0.32 -10.05 2.39
C LEU A 53 1.36 -9.91 1.29
N LEU A 54 2.64 -9.96 1.69
CA LEU A 54 3.80 -9.99 0.82
C LEU A 54 4.41 -11.39 0.86
N ASN A 55 4.26 -12.14 -0.23
CA ASN A 55 4.88 -13.45 -0.39
C ASN A 55 6.21 -13.32 -1.14
N LEU A 56 7.30 -13.72 -0.48
CA LEU A 56 8.67 -13.69 -1.00
C LEU A 56 9.25 -15.08 -1.25
N THR A 57 8.47 -16.15 -1.04
CA THR A 57 8.92 -17.54 -1.24
C THR A 57 9.47 -17.79 -2.64
N HIS A 58 8.89 -17.18 -3.67
CA HIS A 58 9.39 -17.29 -5.04
C HIS A 58 10.77 -16.63 -5.20
N LEU A 59 10.95 -15.46 -4.61
CA LEU A 59 12.22 -14.74 -4.60
C LEU A 59 13.30 -15.52 -3.83
N ALA A 60 12.96 -16.07 -2.66
CA ALA A 60 13.84 -16.91 -1.86
C ALA A 60 14.29 -18.18 -2.61
N ARG A 61 13.43 -18.70 -3.50
CA ARG A 61 13.71 -19.86 -4.37
C ARG A 61 14.38 -19.47 -5.70
N GLY A 62 14.95 -18.27 -5.80
CA GLY A 62 15.71 -17.82 -6.97
C GLY A 62 14.87 -17.34 -8.15
N ARG A 63 13.55 -17.16 -8.00
CA ARG A 63 12.69 -16.62 -9.08
C ARG A 63 12.52 -15.11 -8.94
N GLN A 64 12.50 -14.38 -10.05
CA GLN A 64 12.34 -12.92 -10.04
C GLN A 64 10.86 -12.50 -9.89
N ARG A 65 10.20 -12.95 -8.83
CA ARG A 65 8.77 -12.68 -8.58
C ARG A 65 8.50 -12.48 -7.10
N ILE A 66 7.65 -11.50 -6.80
CA ILE A 66 6.97 -11.32 -5.52
C ILE A 66 5.46 -11.39 -5.75
N GLU A 67 4.68 -11.72 -4.73
CA GLU A 67 3.22 -11.68 -4.82
C GLU A 67 2.62 -10.82 -3.71
N ILE A 68 1.60 -10.03 -4.07
CA ILE A 68 0.76 -9.31 -3.11
C ILE A 68 -0.59 -10.01 -3.00
N ARG A 69 -0.91 -10.55 -1.82
CA ARG A 69 -2.02 -11.49 -1.61
C ARG A 69 -3.27 -10.88 -0.96
N ALA A 70 -3.37 -9.56 -0.86
CA ALA A 70 -4.55 -8.88 -0.27
C ALA A 70 -5.80 -8.91 -1.15
N PHE A 71 -5.64 -8.85 -2.47
CA PHE A 71 -6.74 -8.47 -3.35
C PHE A 71 -7.69 -9.62 -3.65
N ALA A 72 -8.98 -9.33 -3.69
CA ALA A 72 -9.99 -10.22 -4.24
C ALA A 72 -10.10 -10.06 -5.75
N GLY A 73 -10.41 -11.17 -6.44
CA GLY A 73 -10.77 -11.14 -7.84
C GLY A 73 -11.90 -10.12 -8.08
N THR A 74 -11.81 -9.38 -9.17
CA THR A 74 -12.79 -8.34 -9.50
C THR A 74 -12.89 -8.16 -10.99
N LEU A 75 -14.12 -7.92 -11.47
CA LEU A 75 -14.40 -7.49 -12.84
C LEU A 75 -14.52 -5.97 -12.96
N ASN A 76 -14.46 -5.24 -11.83
CA ASN A 76 -14.49 -3.78 -11.85
C ASN A 76 -13.13 -3.23 -12.30
N LYS A 77 -13.09 -2.70 -13.53
CA LYS A 77 -11.87 -2.18 -14.17
C LYS A 77 -11.16 -1.12 -13.32
N THR A 78 -11.90 -0.17 -12.75
CA THR A 78 -11.33 0.91 -11.92
C THR A 78 -10.67 0.37 -10.64
N LYS A 79 -11.30 -0.62 -10.00
CA LYS A 79 -10.77 -1.31 -8.82
C LYS A 79 -9.49 -2.07 -9.15
N LEU A 80 -9.50 -2.81 -10.26
CA LEU A 80 -8.34 -3.56 -10.75
C LEU A 80 -7.15 -2.63 -11.00
N ILE A 81 -7.37 -1.55 -11.77
CA ILE A 81 -6.34 -0.56 -12.06
C ILE A 81 -5.81 0.06 -10.76
N GLY A 82 -6.69 0.43 -9.83
CA GLY A 82 -6.26 1.00 -8.55
C GLY A 82 -5.34 0.10 -7.73
N TYR A 83 -5.60 -1.22 -7.72
CA TYR A 83 -4.72 -2.18 -7.07
C TYR A 83 -3.35 -2.27 -7.72
N ILE A 84 -3.32 -2.32 -9.06
CA ILE A 84 -2.07 -2.37 -9.83
C ILE A 84 -1.25 -1.11 -9.54
N GLN A 85 -1.86 0.07 -9.67
CA GLN A 85 -1.21 1.35 -9.41
C GLN A 85 -0.68 1.47 -7.98
N MET A 86 -1.45 1.03 -6.97
CA MET A 86 -0.99 1.05 -5.57
C MET A 86 0.27 0.21 -5.36
N ILE A 87 0.29 -1.02 -5.87
CA ILE A 87 1.42 -1.94 -5.66
C ILE A 87 2.64 -1.53 -6.48
N LEU A 88 2.45 -1.17 -7.75
CA LEU A 88 3.53 -0.63 -8.55
C LEU A 88 4.08 0.65 -7.94
N GLY A 89 3.22 1.51 -7.38
CA GLY A 89 3.67 2.72 -6.69
C GLY A 89 4.52 2.43 -5.46
N LEU A 90 4.14 1.44 -4.65
CA LEU A 90 4.96 1.01 -3.51
C LEU A 90 6.31 0.43 -3.95
N ALA A 91 6.32 -0.38 -5.01
CA ALA A 91 7.54 -0.97 -5.57
C ALA A 91 8.46 0.11 -6.16
N GLU A 92 7.92 0.99 -6.99
CA GLU A 92 8.64 2.11 -7.60
C GLU A 92 9.21 3.04 -6.53
N LEU A 93 8.41 3.40 -5.53
CA LEU A 93 8.86 4.21 -4.40
C LEU A 93 10.00 3.53 -3.64
N ALA A 94 9.88 2.22 -3.38
CA ALA A 94 10.93 1.45 -2.71
C ALA A 94 12.25 1.45 -3.50
N LEU A 95 12.19 1.40 -4.83
CA LEU A 95 13.37 1.45 -5.70
C LEU A 95 14.01 2.84 -5.69
N ASN A 96 13.21 3.91 -5.70
CA ASN A 96 13.68 5.30 -5.78
C ASN A 96 14.15 5.89 -4.44
N GLN A 97 13.82 5.27 -3.30
CA GLN A 97 14.21 5.80 -1.99
C GLN A 97 15.62 5.40 -1.57
N LYS A 98 16.47 6.37 -1.24
CA LYS A 98 17.82 6.12 -0.69
C LYS A 98 17.78 5.48 0.70
N ARG A 99 16.81 5.85 1.54
CA ARG A 99 16.68 5.37 2.93
C ARG A 99 15.51 4.42 3.08
N CYS A 100 15.68 3.41 3.94
CA CYS A 100 14.58 2.56 4.39
C CYS A 100 13.70 3.35 5.37
N ALA A 101 12.38 3.31 5.18
CA ALA A 101 11.47 3.81 6.20
C ALA A 101 11.70 3.04 7.52
N GLY A 102 11.57 3.74 8.64
CA GLY A 102 11.57 3.10 9.95
C GLY A 102 10.48 2.04 10.03
N TRP A 103 10.74 0.94 10.74
CA TRP A 103 9.74 -0.11 10.90
C TRP A 103 8.49 0.46 11.57
N ASP A 104 8.63 1.14 12.71
CA ASP A 104 7.54 1.77 13.44
C ASP A 104 7.36 3.23 13.02
N TYR A 105 7.12 3.43 11.72
CA TYR A 105 6.74 4.74 11.24
C TYR A 105 5.28 5.01 11.60
N ALA A 106 5.05 5.36 12.86
CA ALA A 106 3.78 5.83 13.37
C ALA A 106 3.79 7.37 13.46
N LYS A 107 2.60 7.96 13.33
CA LYS A 107 2.41 9.38 13.63
C LYS A 107 2.68 9.60 15.12
N LYS A 108 3.50 10.60 15.46
CA LYS A 108 3.76 10.95 16.87
C LYS A 108 2.45 11.42 17.54
N PRO A 109 2.12 10.95 18.76
CA PRO A 109 0.96 11.44 19.50
C PRO A 109 0.95 12.97 19.59
N GLY A 110 -0.23 13.58 19.50
CA GLY A 110 -0.42 15.03 19.60
C GLY A 110 -0.03 15.86 18.37
N THR A 111 0.56 15.25 17.33
CA THR A 111 0.88 15.96 16.08
C THR A 111 -0.35 16.03 15.16
N LYS A 112 -0.47 17.10 14.37
CA LYS A 112 -1.37 17.15 13.21
C LYS A 112 -0.58 16.77 11.96
N SER A 113 -1.17 16.00 11.07
CA SER A 113 -0.58 15.62 9.78
C SER A 113 -1.53 15.99 8.65
N CYS A 114 -0.99 16.36 7.50
CA CYS A 114 -1.80 16.80 6.35
C CYS A 114 -2.69 15.69 5.77
N TRP A 115 -2.47 14.43 6.15
CA TRP A 115 -3.31 13.30 5.79
C TRP A 115 -4.36 12.95 6.86
N ASP A 116 -4.41 13.68 7.98
CA ASP A 116 -5.46 13.52 8.99
C ASP A 116 -6.82 13.86 8.38
N ARG A 117 -7.82 13.06 8.72
CA ARG A 117 -9.21 13.27 8.31
C ARG A 117 -10.11 13.05 9.54
N PRO A 118 -10.52 14.12 10.24
CA PRO A 118 -11.21 14.02 11.53
C PRO A 118 -12.43 13.10 11.51
N ASP A 119 -13.22 13.13 10.44
CA ASP A 119 -14.47 12.36 10.32
C ASP A 119 -14.30 11.03 9.58
N ALA A 120 -13.07 10.65 9.21
CA ALA A 120 -12.81 9.44 8.46
C ALA A 120 -12.50 8.25 9.38
N GLY A 121 -12.94 7.07 8.95
CA GLY A 121 -12.53 5.83 9.59
C GLY A 121 -11.02 5.58 9.45
N HIS A 122 -10.53 4.60 10.22
CA HIS A 122 -9.11 4.30 10.30
C HIS A 122 -8.53 3.82 8.95
N GLY A 123 -9.26 2.98 8.22
CA GLY A 123 -8.87 2.50 6.90
C GLY A 123 -8.86 3.61 5.85
N GLU A 124 -9.86 4.50 5.83
CA GLU A 124 -9.86 5.68 4.97
C GLU A 124 -8.68 6.61 5.27
N THR A 125 -8.36 6.80 6.55
CA THR A 125 -7.22 7.63 6.98
C THR A 125 -5.88 7.03 6.54
N GLU A 126 -5.65 5.73 6.75
CA GLU A 126 -4.41 5.07 6.33
C GLU A 126 -4.29 5.01 4.80
N LEU A 127 -5.41 4.84 4.08
CA LEU A 127 -5.40 4.92 2.61
C LEU A 127 -5.07 6.33 2.12
N ASN A 128 -5.62 7.37 2.75
CA ASN A 128 -5.27 8.75 2.45
C ASN A 128 -3.77 8.99 2.69
N ARG A 129 -3.24 8.53 3.83
CA ARG A 129 -1.81 8.58 4.14
C ARG A 129 -0.96 7.91 3.05
N LEU A 130 -1.40 6.76 2.52
CA LEU A 130 -0.74 6.11 1.39
C LEU A 130 -0.79 6.97 0.12
N PHE A 131 -1.90 7.64 -0.19
CA PHE A 131 -1.97 8.55 -1.35
C PHE A 131 -0.98 9.70 -1.24
N TYR A 132 -0.83 10.32 -0.07
CA TYR A 132 0.22 11.30 0.14
C TYR A 132 1.59 10.66 -0.11
N ARG A 133 1.86 9.51 0.51
CA ARG A 133 3.15 8.81 0.34
C ARG A 133 3.48 8.48 -1.13
N LEU A 134 2.49 8.13 -1.94
CA LEU A 134 2.65 7.84 -3.37
C LEU A 134 2.63 9.09 -4.28
N GLY A 135 2.49 10.29 -3.72
CA GLY A 135 2.42 11.53 -4.51
C GLY A 135 1.11 11.70 -5.26
N TRP A 136 0.07 10.95 -4.89
CA TRP A 136 -1.26 11.03 -5.53
C TRP A 136 -2.06 12.24 -5.04
N THR A 137 -1.55 12.97 -4.05
CA THR A 137 -2.09 14.24 -3.58
C THR A 137 -1.17 15.38 -4.00
N LYS A 138 -1.75 16.37 -4.72
CA LYS A 138 -1.02 17.51 -5.28
C LYS A 138 -0.31 18.30 -4.18
N GLY A 139 0.92 18.72 -4.45
CA GLY A 139 1.71 19.57 -3.55
C GLY A 139 2.38 18.85 -2.38
N TRP A 140 2.26 17.52 -2.27
CA TRP A 140 2.95 16.76 -1.24
C TRP A 140 4.46 16.72 -1.46
N TYR A 141 4.91 16.26 -2.63
CA TYR A 141 6.32 16.31 -3.01
C TYR A 141 6.70 17.70 -3.53
N LYS A 142 7.96 18.08 -3.31
CA LYS A 142 8.56 19.34 -3.77
C LYS A 142 9.71 19.05 -4.76
N GLY A 143 10.18 20.10 -5.44
CA GLY A 143 11.29 20.00 -6.39
C GLY A 143 11.00 19.03 -7.54
N ASN A 144 12.00 18.22 -7.91
CA ASN A 144 11.92 17.29 -9.04
C ASN A 144 10.82 16.22 -8.89
N LEU A 145 10.33 15.98 -7.68
CA LEU A 145 9.24 15.03 -7.43
C LEU A 145 7.86 15.68 -7.37
N ARG A 146 7.74 17.01 -7.55
CA ARG A 146 6.47 17.75 -7.40
C ARG A 146 5.33 17.17 -8.22
N ASN A 147 5.62 16.71 -9.43
CA ASN A 147 4.65 16.13 -10.35
C ASN A 147 4.70 14.59 -10.37
N LYS A 148 5.52 13.96 -9.52
CA LYS A 148 5.70 12.52 -9.51
C LYS A 148 4.49 11.84 -8.84
N ARG A 149 3.86 10.94 -9.58
CA ARG A 149 2.86 10.00 -9.08
C ARG A 149 3.44 8.60 -9.20
N PHE A 150 3.74 7.98 -8.06
CA PHE A 150 4.29 6.63 -8.04
C PHE A 150 3.22 5.62 -8.46
N GLY A 151 3.57 4.68 -9.34
CA GLY A 151 2.64 3.70 -9.88
C GLY A 151 1.72 4.24 -10.98
N GLU A 152 2.09 5.36 -11.58
CA GLU A 152 1.42 5.88 -12.77
C GLU A 152 1.59 4.93 -13.96
N LEU A 153 0.47 4.63 -14.60
CA LEU A 153 0.43 3.84 -15.83
C LEU A 153 0.26 4.83 -16.98
N THR A 154 1.23 4.86 -17.89
CA THR A 154 1.19 5.70 -19.08
C THR A 154 1.19 4.85 -20.35
N ALA A 155 0.56 5.37 -21.40
CA ALA A 155 0.68 4.85 -22.75
C ALA A 155 1.31 5.96 -23.61
N GLY A 156 2.63 5.89 -23.80
CA GLY A 156 3.39 7.01 -24.36
C GLY A 156 3.31 8.24 -23.46
N GLU A 157 2.91 9.38 -24.03
CA GLU A 157 2.74 10.65 -23.31
C GLU A 157 1.38 10.77 -22.59
N ILE A 158 0.47 9.82 -22.83
CA ILE A 158 -0.87 9.84 -22.22
C ILE A 158 -0.78 9.28 -20.80
N GLY A 159 -0.91 10.17 -19.82
CA GLY A 159 -1.05 9.80 -18.41
C GLY A 159 -2.46 9.31 -18.07
N CYS A 160 -2.60 8.56 -16.98
CA CYS A 160 -3.90 8.07 -16.52
C CYS A 160 -4.64 9.08 -15.61
N ASP A 161 -5.97 9.11 -15.67
CA ASP A 161 -6.78 9.86 -14.69
C ASP A 161 -6.89 9.08 -13.38
N PHE A 162 -6.26 9.61 -12.33
CA PHE A 162 -6.30 9.03 -10.99
C PHE A 162 -7.60 9.35 -10.23
N ARG A 163 -8.41 10.34 -10.65
CA ARG A 163 -9.59 10.77 -9.90
C ARG A 163 -10.60 9.63 -9.71
N PRO A 164 -10.99 8.88 -10.76
CA PRO A 164 -11.92 7.75 -10.59
C PRO A 164 -11.33 6.65 -9.70
N VAL A 165 -10.03 6.38 -9.83
CA VAL A 165 -9.32 5.37 -9.03
C VAL A 165 -9.31 5.77 -7.55
N LYS A 166 -8.84 6.98 -7.23
CA LYS A 166 -8.83 7.48 -5.85
C LYS A 166 -10.21 7.48 -5.23
N LYS A 167 -11.23 7.93 -5.97
CA LYS A 167 -12.63 7.91 -5.53
C LYS A 167 -13.07 6.48 -5.21
N LYS A 168 -12.78 5.52 -6.08
CA LYS A 168 -13.19 4.12 -5.88
C LYS A 168 -12.47 3.47 -4.70
N LEU A 169 -11.17 3.71 -4.53
CA LEU A 169 -10.41 3.17 -3.41
C LEU A 169 -10.86 3.76 -2.07
N LEU A 170 -11.19 5.06 -2.01
CA LEU A 170 -11.77 5.68 -0.80
C LEU A 170 -13.18 5.13 -0.48
N GLU A 171 -14.00 4.89 -1.49
CA GLU A 171 -15.31 4.22 -1.30
C GLU A 171 -15.11 2.82 -0.68
N LEU A 172 -14.12 2.06 -1.16
CA LEU A 172 -13.78 0.75 -0.59
C LEU A 172 -13.26 0.89 0.84
N ALA A 173 -12.38 1.85 1.12
CA ALA A 173 -11.88 2.06 2.48
C ALA A 173 -13.02 2.40 3.47
N ARG A 174 -13.98 3.24 3.08
CA ARG A 174 -15.20 3.50 3.88
C ARG A 174 -16.01 2.24 4.11
N LYS A 175 -16.16 1.40 3.08
CA LYS A 175 -16.84 0.10 3.23
C LYS A 175 -16.09 -0.81 4.21
N TYR A 176 -14.75 -0.83 4.15
CA TYR A 176 -13.92 -1.57 5.09
C TYR A 176 -14.10 -1.05 6.53
N ASP A 177 -14.19 0.27 6.72
CA ASP A 177 -14.36 0.87 8.04
C ASP A 177 -15.72 0.54 8.67
N ARG A 178 -16.78 0.47 7.85
CA ARG A 178 -18.14 0.07 8.28
C ARG A 178 -18.31 -1.44 8.47
N ALA A 179 -17.38 -2.26 7.99
CA ALA A 179 -17.47 -3.71 8.10
C ALA A 179 -17.14 -4.13 9.55
N ILE A 180 -18.06 -4.87 10.16
CA ILE A 180 -17.94 -5.43 11.52
C ILE A 180 -16.96 -6.61 11.51
#